data_AF-A0A6N7A8Q2-F1
#
_entry.id   AF-A0A6N7A8Q2-F1
#
_cell.length_a   1.000
_cell.length_b   1.000
_cell.length_c   1.000
_cell.angle_alpha   90.00
_cell.angle_beta   90.00
_cell.angle_gamma   90.00
#
_symmetry.space_group_name_H-M   'P 1'
#
loop_
_entity.id
_entity.type
_entity.pdbx_description
1 polymer ?
#
loop_
_entity_poly.entity_id
_entity_poly.type
_entity_poly.pdbx_seq_one_letter_code
_entity_poly.pdbx_strand_id
1 'polypeptide(L)'
;MREAKRQQPAANAFAADFTLEMMRVGKQHGSFNASVADALALPFVDGMFDAAVSGFFVRNVTSVDESLREQFRVLKSGGRIVILGTTRPQRNLFTPLIWIHMHMVIPLVGGLLAGEKSAYTYLPNSTENFLTAEALAERMSAVGFKRVGFRRRMFGTIAIHWGEK
;
A
#
# COMPACT_ATOMS: atom_id res chain seq x y z
N MET A 1 3.51 12.87 -0.66
CA MET A 1 3.71 13.97 -1.63
C MET A 1 4.69 15.05 -1.16
N ARG A 2 4.51 15.65 0.03
CA ARG A 2 5.47 16.65 0.56
C ARG A 2 6.92 16.17 0.53
N GLU A 3 7.16 14.93 0.97
CA GLU A 3 8.49 14.30 0.95
C GLU A 3 9.07 14.21 -0.46
N ALA A 4 8.30 13.69 -1.41
CA ALA A 4 8.73 13.57 -2.81
C ALA A 4 9.04 14.94 -3.43
N LYS A 5 8.21 15.96 -3.18
CA LYS A 5 8.48 17.34 -3.62
C LYS A 5 9.67 17.98 -2.90
N ARG A 6 9.94 17.62 -1.65
CA ARG A 6 11.13 18.10 -0.94
C ARG A 6 12.42 17.56 -1.56
N GLN A 7 12.42 16.29 -1.94
CA GLN A 7 13.57 15.65 -2.59
C GLN A 7 13.68 16.02 -4.08
N GLN A 8 12.55 16.22 -4.75
CA GLN A 8 12.49 16.62 -6.15
C GLN A 8 11.47 17.76 -6.35
N PRO A 9 11.88 19.03 -6.19
CA PRO A 9 10.99 20.19 -6.28
C PRO A 9 10.27 20.33 -7.63
N ALA A 10 10.89 19.87 -8.71
CA ALA A 10 10.32 19.87 -10.05
C ALA A 10 9.26 18.78 -10.29
N ALA A 11 9.07 17.85 -9.35
CA ALA A 11 8.10 16.76 -9.51
C ALA A 11 6.67 17.28 -9.52
N ASN A 12 5.94 16.98 -10.60
CA ASN A 12 4.50 17.19 -10.66
C ASN A 12 3.80 15.98 -10.04
N ALA A 13 3.01 16.23 -8.98
CA ALA A 13 2.35 15.17 -8.23
C ALA A 13 0.85 15.14 -8.55
N PHE A 14 0.34 13.95 -8.81
CA PHE A 14 -1.09 13.69 -9.02
C PHE A 14 -1.59 12.68 -7.97
N ALA A 15 -2.71 12.97 -7.32
CA ALA A 15 -3.35 12.09 -6.34
C ALA A 15 -4.61 11.47 -6.94
N ALA A 16 -4.84 10.21 -6.63
CA ALA A 16 -6.05 9.49 -7.00
C ALA A 16 -6.53 8.73 -5.77
N ASP A 17 -7.82 8.87 -5.44
CA ASP A 17 -8.47 8.11 -4.36
C ASP A 17 -9.94 7.90 -4.73
N PHE A 18 -10.53 6.81 -4.25
CA PHE A 18 -11.93 6.50 -4.50
C PHE A 18 -12.88 7.50 -3.82
N THR A 19 -12.42 8.17 -2.76
CA THR A 19 -13.25 9.05 -1.94
C THR A 19 -12.88 10.52 -2.13
N LEU A 20 -13.88 11.37 -2.35
CA LEU A 20 -13.70 12.81 -2.46
C LEU A 20 -13.16 13.43 -1.16
N GLU A 21 -13.54 12.89 0.00
CA GLU A 21 -13.11 13.42 1.30
C GLU A 21 -11.61 13.29 1.51
N MET A 22 -10.99 12.17 1.12
CA MET A 22 -9.53 12.02 1.15
C MET A 22 -8.83 13.05 0.28
N MET A 23 -9.41 13.39 -0.88
CA MET A 23 -8.88 14.44 -1.75
C MET A 23 -9.00 15.83 -1.11
N ARG A 24 -10.12 16.13 -0.42
CA ARG A 24 -10.30 17.40 0.30
C ARG A 24 -9.30 17.55 1.44
N VAL A 25 -9.17 16.53 2.28
CA VAL A 25 -8.21 16.53 3.40
C VAL A 25 -6.77 16.63 2.90
N GLY A 26 -6.43 15.91 1.83
CA GLY A 26 -5.10 15.97 1.23
C GLY A 26 -4.74 17.39 0.75
N LYS A 27 -5.67 18.10 0.11
CA LYS A 27 -5.46 19.48 -0.39
C LYS A 27 -5.19 20.49 0.74
N GLN A 28 -5.67 20.26 1.96
CA GLN A 28 -5.31 21.10 3.11
C GLN A 28 -3.82 21.03 3.45
N HIS A 29 -3.14 19.96 3.03
CA HIS A 29 -1.73 19.70 3.34
C HIS A 29 -0.79 20.02 2.16
N GLY A 30 -1.29 20.48 1.02
CA GLY A 30 -0.45 20.95 -0.08
C GLY A 30 -1.18 21.05 -1.41
N SER A 31 -0.55 21.72 -2.37
CA SER A 31 -1.06 21.85 -3.73
C SER A 31 -0.56 20.73 -4.64
N PHE A 32 -1.50 19.99 -5.22
CA PHE A 32 -1.29 18.92 -6.19
C PHE A 32 -2.57 18.71 -7.01
N ASN A 33 -2.42 18.12 -8.20
CA ASN A 33 -3.55 17.71 -9.01
C ASN A 33 -4.18 16.47 -8.39
N ALA A 34 -5.51 16.37 -8.39
CA ALA A 34 -6.21 15.28 -7.73
C ALA A 34 -7.44 14.87 -8.54
N SER A 35 -7.75 13.58 -8.56
CA SER A 35 -8.97 13.03 -9.15
C SER A 35 -9.60 12.02 -8.21
N VAL A 36 -10.93 11.99 -8.18
CA VAL A 36 -11.65 10.85 -7.62
C VAL A 36 -11.58 9.73 -8.66
N ALA A 37 -11.04 8.59 -8.28
CA ALA A 37 -10.76 7.51 -9.22
C ALA A 37 -10.83 6.14 -8.54
N ASP A 38 -11.34 5.15 -9.28
CA ASP A 38 -11.19 3.75 -8.93
C ASP A 38 -9.80 3.27 -9.34
N ALA A 39 -9.11 2.58 -8.41
CA ALA A 39 -7.80 2.00 -8.69
C ALA A 39 -7.86 0.85 -9.71
N LEU A 40 -9.06 0.35 -10.03
CA LEU A 40 -9.32 -0.65 -11.08
C LEU A 40 -9.61 -0.04 -12.45
N ALA A 41 -9.84 1.27 -12.53
CA ALA A 41 -10.11 1.99 -13.77
C ALA A 41 -9.65 3.45 -13.63
N LEU A 42 -8.34 3.66 -13.78
CA LEU A 42 -7.75 4.98 -13.58
C LEU A 42 -8.09 5.90 -14.78
N PRO A 43 -8.57 7.13 -14.55
CA PRO A 43 -8.97 8.07 -15.60
C PRO A 43 -7.76 8.79 -16.22
N PHE A 44 -6.70 8.04 -16.50
CA PHE A 44 -5.45 8.53 -17.07
C PHE A 44 -5.13 7.76 -18.34
N VAL A 45 -4.47 8.42 -19.27
CA VAL A 45 -3.99 7.79 -20.50
C VAL A 45 -2.80 6.87 -20.21
N ASP A 46 -2.57 5.92 -21.11
CA ASP A 46 -1.43 5.01 -21.06
C ASP A 46 -0.11 5.79 -21.08
N GLY A 47 0.87 5.37 -20.28
CA GLY A 47 2.19 5.99 -20.32
C GLY A 47 2.23 7.44 -19.84
N MET A 48 1.30 7.87 -18.99
CA MET A 48 1.26 9.24 -18.48
C MET A 48 2.32 9.52 -17.41
N PHE A 49 2.59 8.56 -16.52
CA PHE A 49 3.39 8.79 -15.31
C PHE A 49 4.78 8.14 -15.37
N ASP A 50 5.77 8.85 -14.85
CA ASP A 50 7.14 8.31 -14.65
C ASP A 50 7.21 7.38 -13.43
N ALA A 51 6.35 7.62 -12.42
CA ALA A 51 6.28 6.80 -11.23
C ALA A 51 4.87 6.72 -10.64
N ALA A 52 4.55 5.58 -10.04
CA ALA A 52 3.33 5.33 -9.29
C ALA A 52 3.69 4.91 -7.85
N VAL A 53 3.04 5.52 -6.86
CA VAL A 53 3.26 5.22 -5.45
C VAL A 53 1.92 4.94 -4.80
N SER A 54 1.77 3.76 -4.23
CA SER A 54 0.50 3.29 -3.67
C SER A 54 0.70 2.81 -2.25
N GLY A 55 -0.04 3.40 -1.30
CA GLY A 55 0.10 3.13 0.14
C GLY A 55 -1.15 2.50 0.72
N PHE A 56 -1.01 1.34 1.35
CA PHE A 56 -2.06 0.60 2.07
C PHE A 56 -3.33 0.34 1.24
N PHE A 57 -3.23 0.33 -0.09
CA PHE A 57 -4.38 0.26 -0.99
C PHE A 57 -4.79 -1.18 -1.34
N VAL A 58 -3.85 -2.13 -1.34
CA VAL A 58 -4.08 -3.53 -1.80
C VAL A 58 -5.20 -4.21 -1.02
N ARG A 59 -5.45 -3.80 0.23
CA ARG A 59 -6.54 -4.30 1.08
C ARG A 59 -7.92 -3.69 0.78
N ASN A 60 -7.94 -2.56 0.07
CA ASN A 60 -9.14 -1.77 -0.20
C ASN A 60 -9.67 -1.97 -1.62
N VAL A 61 -8.97 -2.75 -2.46
CA VAL A 61 -9.40 -3.05 -3.83
C VAL A 61 -10.03 -4.43 -3.89
N THR A 62 -11.08 -4.56 -4.70
CA THR A 62 -11.75 -5.85 -4.92
C THR A 62 -10.92 -6.78 -5.81
N SER A 63 -10.05 -6.23 -6.68
CA SER A 63 -9.16 -6.99 -7.56
C SER A 63 -7.75 -6.40 -7.55
N VAL A 64 -6.81 -7.09 -6.88
CA VAL A 64 -5.40 -6.68 -6.83
C VAL A 64 -4.78 -6.71 -8.23
N ASP A 65 -5.09 -7.73 -9.02
CA ASP A 65 -4.47 -7.92 -10.33
C ASP A 65 -4.93 -6.87 -11.33
N GLU A 66 -6.22 -6.51 -11.34
CA GLU A 66 -6.71 -5.39 -12.16
C GLU A 66 -6.10 -4.06 -11.73
N SER A 67 -6.00 -3.80 -10.42
CA SER A 67 -5.37 -2.57 -9.97
C SER A 67 -3.88 -2.47 -10.34
N LEU A 68 -3.16 -3.60 -10.30
CA LEU A 68 -1.78 -3.66 -10.76
C LEU A 68 -1.67 -3.45 -12.27
N ARG A 69 -2.61 -3.98 -13.07
CA ARG A 69 -2.66 -3.74 -14.53
C ARG A 69 -2.90 -2.28 -14.85
N GLU A 70 -3.82 -1.62 -14.15
CA GLU A 70 -4.07 -0.20 -14.35
C GLU A 70 -2.85 0.66 -13.98
N GLN A 71 -2.20 0.37 -12.86
CA GLN A 71 -0.96 1.05 -12.49
C GLN A 71 0.16 0.80 -13.50
N PHE A 72 0.27 -0.42 -14.03
CA PHE A 72 1.20 -0.73 -15.12
C PHE A 72 0.85 0.05 -16.39
N ARG A 73 -0.43 0.12 -16.78
CA ARG A 73 -0.89 0.81 -17.99
C ARG A 73 -0.51 2.29 -17.98
N VAL A 74 -0.80 3.00 -16.90
CA VAL A 74 -0.56 4.44 -16.78
C VAL A 74 0.92 4.81 -16.63
N LEU A 75 1.81 3.86 -16.34
CA LEU A 75 3.25 4.09 -16.30
C LEU A 75 3.86 4.15 -17.71
N LYS A 76 4.83 5.04 -17.90
CA LYS A 76 5.73 5.05 -19.07
C LYS A 76 6.59 3.79 -19.11
N SER A 77 7.13 3.44 -20.28
CA SER A 77 8.21 2.46 -20.38
C SER A 77 9.41 2.89 -19.53
N GLY A 78 9.94 1.99 -18.70
CA GLY A 78 10.97 2.32 -17.71
C GLY A 78 10.45 3.03 -16.45
N GLY A 79 9.15 3.33 -16.38
CA GLY A 79 8.51 3.94 -15.21
C GLY A 79 8.50 3.01 -14.01
N ARG A 80 8.50 3.58 -12.80
CA ARG A 80 8.64 2.83 -11.54
C ARG A 80 7.34 2.73 -10.76
N ILE A 81 7.12 1.61 -10.10
CA ILE A 81 6.07 1.46 -9.09
C ILE A 81 6.68 1.23 -7.71
N VAL A 82 6.09 1.82 -6.68
CA VAL A 82 6.37 1.50 -5.27
C VAL A 82 5.06 1.27 -4.55
N ILE A 83 4.93 0.12 -3.88
CA ILE A 83 3.75 -0.23 -3.09
C ILE A 83 4.17 -0.41 -1.63
N LEU A 84 3.56 0.35 -0.73
CA LEU A 84 3.69 0.16 0.71
C LEU A 84 2.42 -0.52 1.22
N GLY A 85 2.53 -1.63 1.93
CA GLY A 85 1.35 -2.32 2.45
C GLY A 85 1.63 -3.20 3.66
N THR A 86 0.57 -3.57 4.37
CA THR A 86 0.60 -4.65 5.35
C THR A 86 0.81 -5.97 4.63
N THR A 87 1.59 -6.86 5.23
CA THR A 87 1.81 -8.20 4.71
C THR A 87 1.80 -9.20 5.83
N ARG A 88 1.42 -10.43 5.51
CA ARG A 88 1.50 -11.53 6.45
C ARG A 88 2.98 -11.81 6.79
N PRO A 89 3.38 -11.78 8.06
CA PRO A 89 4.74 -12.14 8.46
C PRO A 89 5.00 -13.62 8.15
N GLN A 90 6.24 -13.92 7.75
CA GLN A 90 6.64 -15.31 7.54
C GLN A 90 6.63 -16.08 8.86
N ARG A 91 6.27 -17.36 8.80
CA ARG A 91 6.42 -18.26 9.93
C ARG A 91 7.91 -18.45 10.22
N ASN A 92 8.31 -18.13 11.45
CA ASN A 92 9.65 -18.23 12.01
C ASN A 92 9.57 -18.76 13.46
N LEU A 93 10.71 -19.04 14.11
CA LEU A 93 10.72 -19.53 15.51
C LEU A 93 10.05 -18.56 16.49
N PHE A 94 9.98 -17.27 16.16
CA PHE A 94 9.31 -16.24 16.96
C PHE A 94 7.83 -16.07 16.63
N THR A 95 7.26 -16.84 15.70
CA THR A 95 5.84 -16.73 15.32
C THR A 95 4.89 -16.91 16.49
N PRO A 96 5.10 -17.85 17.43
CA PRO A 96 4.27 -17.93 18.63
C PRO A 96 4.33 -16.65 19.47
N LEU A 97 5.51 -16.04 19.60
CA LEU A 97 5.71 -14.80 20.36
C LEU A 97 5.07 -13.59 19.67
N ILE A 98 5.23 -13.48 18.35
CA ILE A 98 4.57 -12.45 17.53
C ILE A 98 3.05 -12.60 17.61
N TRP A 99 2.56 -13.84 17.56
CA TRP A 99 1.13 -14.13 17.69
C TRP A 99 0.59 -13.73 19.07
N ILE A 100 1.28 -14.09 20.17
CA ILE A 100 0.92 -13.68 21.54
C ILE A 100 0.94 -12.16 21.67
N HIS A 101 1.97 -11.49 21.14
CA HIS A 101 2.05 -10.04 21.18
C HIS A 101 0.88 -9.37 20.44
N MET A 102 0.59 -9.85 19.22
CA MET A 102 -0.51 -9.33 18.39
C MET A 102 -1.89 -9.61 18.98
N HIS A 103 -2.15 -10.80 19.52
CA HIS A 103 -3.49 -11.25 19.92
C HIS A 103 -3.78 -11.09 21.41
N MET A 104 -2.76 -10.99 22.26
CA MET A 104 -2.93 -10.83 23.70
C MET A 104 -2.42 -9.46 24.18
N VAL A 105 -1.18 -9.09 23.83
CA VAL A 105 -0.58 -7.85 24.39
C VAL A 105 -1.23 -6.60 23.81
N ILE A 106 -1.35 -6.49 22.48
CA ILE A 106 -1.95 -5.31 21.83
C ILE A 106 -3.41 -5.09 22.25
N PRO A 107 -4.31 -6.10 22.25
CA PRO A 107 -5.70 -5.89 22.66
C PRO A 107 -5.84 -5.60 24.15
N LEU A 108 -4.96 -6.16 25.00
CA LEU A 108 -4.97 -5.88 26.44
C LEU A 108 -4.55 -4.44 26.73
N VAL A 109 -3.44 -3.99 26.13
CA VAL A 109 -2.93 -2.60 26.28
C VAL A 109 -3.89 -1.60 25.62
N GLY A 110 -4.38 -1.90 24.42
CA GLY A 110 -5.36 -1.05 23.72
C GLY A 110 -6.67 -0.94 24.48
N GLY A 111 -7.18 -2.04 25.04
CA GLY A 111 -8.36 -2.02 25.91
C GLY A 111 -8.15 -1.21 27.20
N LEU A 112 -6.94 -1.25 27.78
CA LEU A 112 -6.61 -0.48 28.98
C LEU A 112 -6.51 1.03 28.73
N LEU A 113 -5.97 1.43 27.57
CA LEU A 113 -5.69 2.84 27.24
C LEU A 113 -6.87 3.55 26.55
N ALA A 114 -7.64 2.84 25.72
CA ALA A 114 -8.64 3.44 24.84
C ALA A 114 -10.09 3.08 25.18
N GLY A 115 -10.33 2.25 26.22
CA GLY A 115 -11.68 1.88 26.69
C GLY A 115 -12.47 0.95 25.76
N GLU A 116 -12.09 0.81 24.49
CA GLU A 116 -12.72 -0.10 23.53
C GLU A 116 -11.79 -1.21 23.06
N LYS A 117 -11.95 -2.39 23.66
CA LYS A 117 -11.19 -3.61 23.32
C LYS A 117 -11.45 -4.11 21.89
N SER A 118 -12.62 -3.79 21.31
CA SER A 118 -13.08 -4.27 19.99
C SER A 118 -12.24 -3.71 18.83
N ALA A 119 -11.93 -2.41 18.83
CA ALA A 119 -11.15 -1.76 17.77
C ALA A 119 -9.71 -2.31 17.69
N TYR A 120 -9.11 -2.69 18.82
CA TYR A 120 -7.74 -3.23 18.88
C TYR A 120 -7.67 -4.74 18.65
N THR A 121 -8.79 -5.46 18.71
CA THR A 121 -8.89 -6.88 18.33
C THR A 121 -9.06 -7.05 16.79
N TYR A 122 -9.44 -5.99 16.08
CA TYR A 122 -9.63 -6.00 14.62
C TYR A 122 -8.31 -6.02 13.83
N LEU A 123 -7.24 -5.42 14.39
CA LEU A 123 -5.93 -5.33 13.72
C LEU A 123 -5.31 -6.71 13.42
N PRO A 124 -5.21 -7.65 14.39
CA PRO A 124 -4.64 -8.97 14.14
C PRO A 124 -5.47 -9.80 13.15
N ASN A 125 -6.80 -9.77 13.30
CA ASN A 125 -7.73 -10.62 12.53
C ASN A 125 -7.79 -10.22 11.04
N SER A 126 -7.63 -8.93 10.72
CA SER A 126 -7.51 -8.49 9.33
C SER A 126 -6.17 -8.89 8.69
N THR A 127 -5.12 -9.09 9.49
CA THR A 127 -3.76 -9.33 9.01
C THR A 127 -3.54 -10.73 8.42
N GLU A 128 -4.32 -11.72 8.86
CA GLU A 128 -4.14 -13.11 8.45
C GLU A 128 -4.63 -13.42 7.02
N ASN A 129 -5.57 -12.63 6.49
CA ASN A 129 -6.09 -12.75 5.13
C ASN A 129 -5.27 -11.98 4.08
N PHE A 130 -4.17 -11.34 4.48
CA PHE A 130 -3.36 -10.55 3.57
C PHE A 130 -2.37 -11.38 2.76
N LEU A 131 -2.11 -10.90 1.54
CA LEU A 131 -1.05 -11.42 0.69
C LEU A 131 0.29 -11.38 1.43
N THR A 132 1.07 -12.45 1.29
CA THR A 132 2.47 -12.43 1.64
C THR A 132 3.22 -11.49 0.70
N ALA A 133 4.37 -10.98 1.12
CA ALA A 133 5.16 -10.08 0.29
C ALA A 133 5.61 -10.79 -1.00
N GLU A 134 5.90 -12.08 -0.94
CA GLU A 134 6.18 -12.92 -2.10
C GLU A 134 4.98 -12.98 -3.05
N ALA A 135 3.78 -13.27 -2.54
CA ALA A 135 2.60 -13.39 -3.38
C ALA A 135 2.26 -12.08 -4.12
N LEU A 136 2.45 -10.92 -3.47
CA LEU A 136 2.29 -9.64 -4.16
C LEU A 136 3.37 -9.41 -5.22
N ALA A 137 4.63 -9.78 -4.93
CA ALA A 137 5.73 -9.67 -5.89
C ALA A 137 5.50 -10.57 -7.13
N GLU A 138 5.01 -11.79 -6.93
CA GLU A 138 4.64 -12.70 -8.01
C GLU A 138 3.54 -12.12 -8.89
N ARG A 139 2.48 -11.55 -8.28
CA ARG A 139 1.41 -10.86 -9.02
C ARG A 139 1.92 -9.66 -9.81
N MET A 140 2.83 -8.86 -9.24
CA MET A 140 3.49 -7.77 -9.96
C MET A 140 4.25 -8.28 -11.19
N SER A 141 5.04 -9.35 -11.03
CA SER A 141 5.75 -9.97 -12.15
C SER A 141 4.80 -10.54 -13.21
N ALA A 142 3.68 -11.15 -12.80
CA ALA A 142 2.67 -11.70 -13.70
C ALA A 142 1.96 -10.63 -14.54
N VAL A 143 1.77 -9.42 -14.00
CA VAL A 143 1.22 -8.27 -14.74
C VAL A 143 2.21 -7.73 -15.78
N GLY A 144 3.50 -7.94 -15.58
CA GLY A 144 4.55 -7.55 -16.54
C GLY A 144 5.67 -6.72 -15.94
N PHE A 145 5.57 -6.29 -14.68
CA PHE A 145 6.64 -5.55 -14.02
C PHE A 145 7.94 -6.37 -14.01
N LYS A 146 9.06 -5.69 -14.25
CA LYS A 146 10.42 -6.21 -14.21
C LYS A 146 11.14 -5.69 -12.98
N ARG A 147 12.26 -6.36 -12.65
CA ARG A 147 13.12 -6.01 -11.50
C ARG A 147 12.31 -5.84 -10.21
N VAL A 148 11.31 -6.73 -10.05
CA VAL A 148 10.42 -6.73 -8.91
C VAL A 148 11.20 -7.15 -7.68
N GLY A 149 11.03 -6.41 -6.60
CA GLY A 149 11.61 -6.74 -5.30
C GLY A 149 10.75 -6.19 -4.18
N PHE A 150 11.06 -6.63 -2.97
CA PHE A 150 10.40 -6.11 -1.79
C PHE A 150 11.33 -6.11 -0.58
N ARG A 151 10.99 -5.30 0.43
CA ARG A 151 11.69 -5.28 1.70
C ARG A 151 10.71 -5.18 2.85
N ARG A 152 10.83 -6.12 3.80
CA ARG A 152 10.03 -6.15 5.02
C ARG A 152 10.51 -5.15 6.07
N ARG A 153 9.58 -4.70 6.89
CA ARG A 153 9.76 -3.80 8.04
C ARG A 153 8.87 -4.25 9.19
N MET A 154 9.11 -3.69 10.38
CA MET A 154 8.30 -3.92 11.59
C MET A 154 8.05 -5.41 11.85
N PHE A 155 9.14 -6.19 12.02
CA PHE A 155 9.07 -7.64 12.26
C PHE A 155 8.33 -8.45 11.18
N GLY A 156 8.22 -7.91 9.97
CA GLY A 156 7.62 -8.59 8.83
C GLY A 156 6.14 -8.32 8.61
N THR A 157 5.53 -7.38 9.35
CA THR A 157 4.11 -7.01 9.19
C THR A 157 3.88 -5.95 8.11
N ILE A 158 4.94 -5.25 7.69
CA ILE A 158 4.91 -4.25 6.62
C ILE A 158 5.91 -4.64 5.54
N ALA A 159 5.54 -4.46 4.28
CA ALA A 159 6.45 -4.58 3.16
C ALA A 159 6.37 -3.35 2.24
N ILE A 160 7.53 -3.02 1.67
CA ILE A 160 7.69 -2.05 0.58
C ILE A 160 8.09 -2.85 -0.64
N HIS A 161 7.25 -2.86 -1.66
CA HIS A 161 7.49 -3.49 -2.95
C HIS A 161 7.89 -2.43 -3.97
N TRP A 162 8.69 -2.84 -4.95
CA TRP A 162 9.04 -2.01 -6.09
C TRP A 162 9.09 -2.85 -7.36
N GLY A 163 8.97 -2.17 -8.51
CA GLY A 163 9.12 -2.76 -9.83
C GLY A 163 9.24 -1.69 -10.89
N GLU A 164 9.56 -2.10 -12.10
CA GLU A 164 9.73 -1.21 -13.26
C GLU A 164 8.96 -1.76 -14.46
N LYS A 165 8.33 -0.88 -15.23
CA LYS A 165 7.65 -1.25 -16.48
C LYS A 165 8.65 -1.51 -17.60
#